data_AF-A0A6B1GN15-F1
#
_entry.id   AF-A0A6B1GN15-F1
#
_cell.length_a   1.000
_cell.length_b   1.000
_cell.length_c   1.000
_cell.angle_alpha   90.00
_cell.angle_beta   90.00
_cell.angle_gamma   90.00
#
_symmetry.space_group_name_H-M   'P 1'
#
loop_
_entity.id
_entity.type
_entity.pdbx_description
1 polymer ?
#
loop_
_entity_poly.entity_id
_entity_poly.type
_entity_poly.pdbx_seq_one_letter_code
_entity_poly.pdbx_strand_id
1 'polypeptide(L)' 'AHCSDEQGHKQALSMMNVTPLLSIGMRLGEGSGAAVVYPILQSALRLHAEMATFEQASVSNKPI' A
#
# COMPACT_ATOMS: atom_id res chain seq x y z
N ALA A 1 3.72 -6.44 -1.07
CA ALA A 1 3.81 -6.53 0.40
C ALA A 1 4.81 -5.49 0.90
N HIS A 2 5.73 -5.82 1.81
CA HIS A 2 6.81 -4.93 2.26
C HIS A 2 8.15 -5.23 1.56
N CYS A 3 9.11 -4.33 1.67
CA CYS A 3 10.53 -4.63 1.51
C CYS A 3 11.04 -5.30 2.79
N SER A 4 11.56 -6.53 2.70
CA SER A 4 12.26 -7.17 3.82
C SER A 4 13.57 -6.44 4.08
N ASP A 5 14.00 -6.45 5.33
CA ASP A 5 15.31 -5.96 5.78
C ASP A 5 16.44 -6.97 5.50
N GLU A 6 16.20 -7.88 4.58
CA GLU A 6 17.22 -8.78 4.02
C GLU A 6 17.95 -8.08 2.86
N GLN A 7 19.28 -8.23 2.84
CA GLN A 7 20.16 -7.53 1.90
C GLN A 7 19.74 -7.68 0.43
N GLY A 8 19.25 -8.86 0.04
CA GLY A 8 18.88 -9.17 -1.34
C GLY A 8 17.49 -8.68 -1.76
N HIS A 9 16.59 -8.36 -0.83
CA HIS A 9 15.18 -8.17 -1.20
C HIS A 9 14.97 -6.89 -2.02
N LYS A 10 15.69 -5.80 -1.72
CA LYS A 10 15.63 -4.58 -2.53
C LYS A 10 16.10 -4.81 -3.98
N GLN A 11 17.14 -5.61 -4.18
CA GLN A 11 17.62 -5.97 -5.52
C GLN A 11 16.59 -6.87 -6.24
N ALA A 12 16.02 -7.85 -5.55
CA ALA A 12 14.98 -8.71 -6.11
C ALA A 12 13.76 -7.90 -6.59
N LEU A 13 13.28 -6.94 -5.78
CA LEU A 13 12.18 -6.04 -6.16
C LEU A 13 12.52 -5.20 -7.40
N SER A 14 13.76 -4.68 -7.48
CA SER A 14 14.25 -3.95 -8.65
C SER A 14 14.27 -4.82 -9.91
N MET A 15 14.72 -6.07 -9.82
CA MET A 15 14.75 -7.00 -10.96
C MET A 15 13.35 -7.35 -11.44
N MET A 16 12.37 -7.39 -10.52
CA MET A 16 10.96 -7.62 -10.84
C MET A 16 10.23 -6.35 -11.33
N ASN A 17 10.87 -5.18 -11.30
CA ASN A 17 10.25 -3.87 -11.59
C ASN A 17 9.00 -3.60 -10.74
N VAL A 18 9.05 -3.94 -9.45
CA VAL A 18 7.92 -3.70 -8.53
C VAL A 18 8.33 -2.81 -7.37
N THR A 19 7.40 -1.96 -6.94
CA THR A 19 7.57 -1.10 -5.76
C THR A 19 6.84 -1.75 -4.56
N PRO A 20 7.51 -1.96 -3.42
CA PRO A 20 6.86 -2.47 -2.22
C PRO A 20 5.93 -1.40 -1.62
N LEU A 21 4.87 -1.82 -0.93
CA LEU A 21 3.92 -0.92 -0.28
C LEU A 21 4.45 -0.35 1.04
N LEU A 22 5.33 -1.09 1.73
CA LEU A 22 5.88 -0.72 3.03
C LEU A 22 7.39 -1.00 3.09
N SER A 23 8.13 -0.23 3.89
CA SER A 23 9.53 -0.47 4.22
C SER A 23 9.75 -0.18 5.71
N ILE A 24 9.55 -1.20 6.54
CA ILE A 24 9.39 -1.06 8.01
C ILE A 24 10.31 -1.99 8.82
N GLY A 25 11.46 -2.40 8.26
CA GLY A 25 12.47 -3.18 8.99
C GLY A 25 12.07 -4.62 9.35
N MET A 26 11.01 -5.16 8.73
CA MET A 26 10.58 -6.54 8.96
C MET A 26 11.47 -7.54 8.22
N ARG A 27 11.75 -8.69 8.86
CA ARG A 27 12.51 -9.81 8.29
C ARG A 27 12.11 -11.18 8.87
N LEU A 28 10.86 -11.31 9.33
CA LEU A 28 10.37 -12.55 9.97
C LEU A 28 10.07 -13.65 8.95
N GLY A 29 9.55 -13.30 7.77
CA GLY A 29 9.12 -14.28 6.77
C GLY A 29 7.71 -14.82 7.02
N GLU A 30 7.46 -16.05 6.54
CA GLU A 30 6.19 -16.81 6.73
C GLU A 30 4.92 -16.08 6.26
N GLY A 31 5.06 -15.11 5.34
CA GLY A 31 3.93 -14.31 4.85
C GLY A 31 3.46 -13.21 5.80
N SER A 32 4.13 -13.00 6.94
CA SER A 32 3.80 -11.95 7.91
C SER A 32 3.70 -10.55 7.26
N GLY A 33 4.61 -10.22 6.36
CA GLY A 33 4.57 -8.97 5.60
C GLY A 33 3.40 -8.84 4.62
N ALA A 34 2.86 -9.97 4.13
CA ALA A 34 1.64 -9.98 3.33
C ALA A 34 0.40 -9.74 4.22
N ALA A 35 0.35 -10.40 5.38
CA ALA A 35 -0.71 -10.21 6.37
C ALA A 35 -0.78 -8.76 6.87
N VAL A 36 0.36 -8.11 7.12
CA VAL A 36 0.43 -6.68 7.52
C VAL A 36 -0.11 -5.75 6.43
N VAL A 37 0.11 -6.07 5.16
CA VAL A 37 -0.33 -5.24 4.02
C VAL A 37 -1.81 -5.46 3.68
N TYR A 38 -2.40 -6.60 4.04
CA TYR A 38 -3.76 -6.95 3.66
C TYR A 38 -4.82 -5.88 4.06
N PRO A 39 -4.81 -5.29 5.27
CA PRO A 39 -5.73 -4.21 5.62
C PRO A 39 -5.59 -2.95 4.75
N ILE A 40 -4.38 -2.65 4.25
CA ILE A 40 -4.15 -1.51 3.34
C ILE A 40 -4.87 -1.74 2.01
N LEU A 41 -4.81 -2.96 1.49
CA LEU A 41 -5.53 -3.33 0.26
C LEU A 41 -7.06 -3.24 0.46
N GLN A 42 -7.56 -3.71 1.59
CA GLN A 42 -8.99 -3.57 1.92
C GLN A 42 -9.42 -2.11 2.01
N SER A 43 -8.62 -1.26 2.66
CA SER A 43 -8.88 0.17 2.74
C SER A 43 -8.87 0.84 1.37
N ALA A 44 -7.93 0.49 0.48
CA ALA A 44 -7.89 1.02 -0.88
C ALA A 44 -9.15 0.66 -1.69
N LEU A 45 -9.61 -0.60 -1.58
CA LEU A 45 -10.83 -1.05 -2.24
C LEU A 45 -12.06 -0.31 -1.71
N ARG A 46 -12.19 -0.15 -0.40
CA ARG A 46 -13.28 0.61 0.22
C ARG A 46 -13.24 2.08 -0.18
N LEU A 47 -12.07 2.72 -0.16
CA LEU A 47 -11.90 4.09 -0.63
C LEU A 47 -12.38 4.25 -2.07
N HIS A 48 -12.03 3.30 -2.94
CA HIS A 48 -12.45 3.36 -4.34
C HIS A 48 -13.96 3.15 -4.52
N ALA A 49 -14.56 2.25 -3.75
CA ALA A 49 -15.96 1.87 -3.92
C ALA A 49 -16.95 2.76 -3.17
N GLU A 50 -16.56 3.31 -2.02
CA GLU A 50 -17.48 3.90 -1.04
C GLU A 50 -17.23 5.40 -0.80
N MET A 51 -16.10 5.95 -1.24
CA MET A 51 -15.82 7.37 -1.03
C MET A 51 -16.72 8.23 -1.91
N ALA A 52 -17.44 9.16 -1.27
CA ALA A 52 -18.24 10.15 -1.97
C ALA A 52 -17.37 11.02 -2.89
N THR A 53 -17.87 11.27 -4.10
CA THR A 53 -17.32 12.30 -4.99
C THR A 53 -17.49 13.69 -4.38
N PHE A 54 -16.77 14.69 -4.91
CA PHE A 54 -16.90 16.08 -4.44
C PHE A 54 -18.34 16.60 -4.52
N GLU A 55 -19.07 16.25 -5.58
CA GLU A 55 -20.49 16.61 -5.74
C GLU A 55 -21.36 15.96 -4.66
N GLN A 56 -21.23 14.65 -4.46
CA GLN A 56 -21.98 13.91 -3.42
C GLN A 56 -21.67 14.41 -2.01
N ALA A 57 -20.43 14.81 -1.76
CA ALA A 57 -19.99 15.37 -0.48
C ALA A 57 -20.29 16.87 -0.34
N SER A 58 -20.89 17.52 -1.35
CA SER A 58 -21.18 18.97 -1.36
C SER A 58 -19.95 19.84 -1.09
N VAL A 59 -18.77 19.41 -1.54
CA VAL A 59 -17.51 20.14 -1.37
C VAL A 59 -17.39 21.20 -2.46
N SER A 60 -17.25 22.47 -2.05
CA SER A 60 -17.11 23.58 -2.99
C SER A 60 -15.77 23.50 -3.74
N ASN A 61 -15.81 23.59 -5.07
CA ASN A 61 -14.66 23.53 -5.96
C ASN A 61 -13.83 24.84 -5.96
N LYS A 62 -13.58 25.41 -4.77
CA LYS A 62 -12.71 26.58 -4.64
C LYS A 62 -11.26 26.12 -4.84
N PRO A 63 -10.50 26.73 -5.77
CA PRO A 63 -9.09 26.41 -5.89
C PRO A 63 -8.39 26.81 -4.59
N ILE A 64 -7.50 25.93 -4.14
CA ILE A 64 -6.59 26.15 -3.01
C ILE A 64 -5.53 27.16 -3.44
#